data_AF-A0A7C9KDX4-F1
#
_entry.id   AF-A0A7C9KDX4-F1
#
_cell.length_a   1.000
_cell.length_b   1.000
_cell.length_c   1.000
_cell.angle_alpha   90.00
_cell.angle_beta   90.00
_cell.angle_gamma   90.00
#
_symmetry.space_group_name_H-M   'P 1'
#
loop_
_entity.id
_entity.type
_entity.pdbx_description
1 polymer ?
#
loop_
_entity_poly.entity_id
_entity_poly.type
_entity_poly.pdbx_seq_one_letter_code
_entity_poly.pdbx_strand_id
1 'polypeptide(L)'
;MNICNACRYCEGHCAVFPAMEMRLSFGAGDLAYLANLCHDCRACYQHCQYAPPHEFAVNLPRVLSEVRSLSYEDTAWPRAFGRLYRANGLAVGIITAIVLATFVTGAVVLADPAALWGVNRGVGSFYAVIPHNVMVVLFGAAFGLAMIALGVATVRFWRGMGAGVATSGENIGTGPCVAASARALHDAATLRYLDGGGDGCTYPGEAPSMARRWFHHLTAYGFLLCFAATCVATLYHYGLGIEAPYAVTSVPVVLGILGGIGLIVGPIGLLWLRHVADPVPADPGREGMDAAFIFLLLATSITGLALLALRETAAMGLLLTVHLGIVMGLFVTLPYGKFVHGFLRLAALARYAIEKKRGQAL
;
A
#
# COMPACT_ATOMS: atom_id res chain seq x y z
N MET A 1 -8.34 -10.25 -22.74
CA MET A 1 -6.95 -10.40 -23.21
C MET A 1 -6.86 -10.84 -24.67
N ASN A 2 -7.68 -11.77 -25.18
CA ASN A 2 -7.58 -12.23 -26.58
C ASN A 2 -7.62 -11.09 -27.63
N ILE A 3 -8.58 -10.15 -27.51
CA ILE A 3 -8.65 -8.97 -28.41
C ILE A 3 -7.36 -8.14 -28.32
N CYS A 4 -6.87 -7.86 -27.10
CA CYS A 4 -5.64 -7.10 -26.89
C CYS A 4 -4.41 -7.81 -27.48
N ASN A 5 -4.30 -9.13 -27.33
CA ASN A 5 -3.18 -9.93 -27.83
C ASN A 5 -3.19 -10.09 -29.36
N ALA A 6 -4.37 -10.06 -29.98
CA ALA A 6 -4.51 -10.03 -31.44
C ALA A 6 -4.16 -8.65 -32.02
N CYS A 7 -4.62 -7.57 -31.38
CA CYS A 7 -4.44 -6.21 -31.87
C CYS A 7 -3.03 -5.64 -31.64
N ARG A 8 -2.41 -5.92 -30.49
CA ARG A 8 -1.04 -5.51 -30.09
C ARG A 8 -0.68 -4.02 -30.15
N TYR A 9 -1.62 -3.14 -30.48
CA TYR A 9 -1.39 -1.69 -30.55
C TYR A 9 -0.76 -1.08 -29.28
N CYS A 10 -1.08 -1.63 -28.11
CA CYS A 10 -0.66 -1.09 -26.80
C CYS A 10 0.69 -1.61 -26.29
N GLU A 11 1.46 -2.37 -27.09
CA GLU A 11 2.71 -3.06 -26.68
C GLU A 11 3.73 -2.14 -25.97
N GLY A 12 3.78 -0.87 -26.34
CA GLY A 12 4.70 0.12 -25.78
C GLY A 12 4.22 0.82 -24.50
N HIS A 13 2.98 0.64 -24.06
CA HIS A 13 2.41 1.48 -22.98
C HIS A 13 2.85 1.09 -21.57
N CYS A 14 2.93 -0.21 -21.25
CA CYS A 14 3.35 -0.68 -19.93
C CYS A 14 3.74 -2.16 -19.96
N ALA A 15 4.26 -2.68 -18.84
CA ALA A 15 4.73 -4.06 -18.71
C ALA A 15 3.65 -5.14 -18.98
N VAL A 16 2.36 -4.80 -18.89
CA VAL A 16 1.26 -5.76 -19.12
C VAL A 16 1.32 -6.37 -20.52
N PHE A 17 1.56 -5.57 -21.56
CA PHE A 17 1.45 -6.02 -22.94
C PHE A 17 2.63 -6.92 -23.36
N PRO A 18 3.90 -6.57 -23.10
CA PRO A 18 5.00 -7.49 -23.33
C PRO A 18 4.88 -8.78 -22.51
N ALA A 19 4.30 -8.72 -21.30
CA ALA A 19 4.02 -9.92 -20.51
C ALA A 19 2.90 -10.80 -21.10
N MET A 20 1.89 -10.16 -21.67
CA MET A 20 0.75 -10.81 -22.33
C MET A 20 1.19 -11.52 -23.63
N GLU A 21 2.08 -10.93 -24.41
CA GLU A 21 2.56 -11.48 -25.69
C GLU A 21 3.35 -12.78 -25.55
N MET A 22 3.94 -13.03 -24.38
CA MET A 22 4.62 -14.29 -24.08
C MET A 22 3.65 -15.47 -23.84
N ARG A 23 2.33 -15.24 -23.97
CA ARG A 23 1.28 -16.21 -23.66
C ARG A 23 0.33 -16.39 -24.84
N LEU A 24 -0.10 -17.63 -25.04
CA LEU A 24 -1.11 -18.01 -26.04
C LEU A 24 -2.51 -18.16 -25.44
N SER A 25 -2.59 -18.55 -24.17
CA SER A 25 -3.83 -18.67 -23.40
C SER A 25 -3.72 -17.90 -22.09
N PHE A 26 -4.88 -17.53 -21.52
CA PHE A 26 -4.95 -16.70 -20.32
C PHE A 26 -5.75 -17.41 -19.23
N GLY A 27 -5.07 -18.23 -18.42
CA GLY A 27 -5.68 -18.86 -17.26
C GLY A 27 -5.91 -17.86 -16.10
N ALA A 28 -6.62 -18.28 -15.06
CA ALA A 28 -6.89 -17.43 -13.90
C ALA A 28 -5.60 -16.87 -13.25
N GLY A 29 -4.55 -17.70 -13.14
CA GLY A 29 -3.25 -17.28 -12.61
C GLY A 29 -2.55 -16.23 -13.49
N ASP A 30 -2.66 -16.33 -14.81
CA ASP A 30 -2.10 -15.34 -15.74
C ASP A 30 -2.87 -14.02 -15.69
N LEU A 31 -4.20 -14.09 -15.59
CA LEU A 31 -5.02 -12.90 -15.43
C LEU A 31 -4.70 -12.19 -14.10
N ALA A 32 -4.55 -12.91 -13.00
CA ALA A 32 -4.14 -12.34 -11.71
C ALA A 32 -2.73 -11.73 -11.75
N TYR A 33 -1.80 -12.37 -12.45
CA TYR A 33 -0.45 -11.85 -12.71
C TYR A 33 -0.49 -10.53 -13.49
N LEU A 34 -1.13 -10.52 -14.67
CA LEU A 34 -1.24 -9.34 -15.54
C LEU A 34 -2.00 -8.20 -14.85
N ALA A 35 -3.02 -8.54 -14.05
CA ALA A 35 -3.77 -7.57 -13.26
C ALA A 35 -2.92 -6.87 -12.19
N ASN A 36 -1.98 -7.58 -11.55
CA ASN A 36 -1.06 -6.99 -10.58
C ASN A 36 0.16 -6.32 -11.22
N LEU A 37 0.48 -6.65 -12.48
CA LEU A 37 1.43 -5.91 -13.29
C LEU A 37 0.83 -4.58 -13.81
N CYS A 38 -0.49 -4.49 -13.91
CA CYS A 38 -1.19 -3.28 -14.33
C CYS A 38 -1.06 -2.14 -13.31
N HIS A 39 -0.70 -0.96 -13.80
CA HIS A 39 -0.60 0.29 -13.05
C HIS A 39 -1.87 1.14 -13.09
N ASP A 40 -2.91 0.70 -13.83
CA ASP A 40 -4.13 1.46 -14.08
C ASP A 40 -3.82 2.87 -14.67
N CYS A 41 -2.82 2.94 -15.56
CA CYS A 41 -2.40 4.19 -16.21
C CYS A 41 -3.39 4.71 -17.26
N ARG A 42 -4.38 3.89 -17.65
CA ARG A 42 -5.46 4.15 -18.62
C ARG A 42 -5.04 4.53 -20.04
N ALA A 43 -3.75 4.62 -20.34
CA ALA A 43 -3.24 4.85 -21.70
C ALA A 43 -3.80 3.84 -22.71
N CYS A 44 -3.89 2.56 -22.33
CA CYS A 44 -4.46 1.53 -23.19
C CYS A 44 -5.96 1.67 -23.44
N TYR A 45 -6.71 2.37 -22.59
CA TYR A 45 -8.12 2.65 -22.81
C TYR A 45 -8.28 3.82 -23.77
N GLN A 46 -7.55 4.92 -23.54
CA GLN A 46 -7.64 6.12 -24.37
C GLN A 46 -7.21 5.88 -25.82
N HIS A 47 -6.29 4.96 -26.06
CA HIS A 47 -5.86 4.60 -27.42
C HIS A 47 -6.55 3.35 -27.99
N CYS A 48 -7.53 2.77 -27.30
CA CYS A 48 -8.17 1.54 -27.78
C CYS A 48 -9.21 1.85 -28.87
N GLN A 49 -8.99 1.34 -30.07
CA GLN A 49 -9.98 1.39 -31.16
C GLN A 49 -11.28 0.62 -30.83
N TYR A 50 -11.21 -0.30 -29.86
CA TYR A 50 -12.33 -1.12 -29.42
C TYR A 50 -12.94 -0.66 -28.08
N ALA A 51 -12.50 0.46 -27.51
CA ALA A 51 -13.16 1.07 -26.36
C ALA A 51 -14.59 1.52 -26.75
N PRO A 52 -15.50 1.70 -25.77
CA PRO A 52 -16.81 2.30 -26.03
C PRO A 52 -16.67 3.59 -26.86
N PRO A 53 -17.55 3.83 -27.85
CA PRO A 53 -18.81 3.12 -28.12
C PRO A 53 -18.70 1.91 -29.07
N HIS A 54 -17.50 1.40 -29.38
CA HIS A 54 -17.35 0.20 -30.21
C HIS A 54 -18.11 -1.00 -29.62
N GLU A 55 -18.66 -1.89 -30.45
CA GLU A 55 -19.50 -3.02 -30.03
C GLU A 55 -18.83 -3.96 -29.01
N PHE A 56 -17.50 -4.12 -29.10
CA PHE A 56 -16.71 -4.90 -28.13
C PHE A 56 -16.55 -4.23 -26.76
N ALA A 57 -16.74 -2.91 -26.68
CA ALA A 57 -16.71 -2.12 -25.46
C ALA A 57 -15.52 -2.44 -24.52
N VAL A 58 -14.31 -2.58 -25.08
CA VAL A 58 -13.12 -3.02 -24.36
C VAL A 58 -12.70 -1.99 -23.32
N ASN A 59 -12.82 -2.36 -22.04
CA ASN A 59 -12.33 -1.57 -20.91
C ASN A 59 -11.31 -2.37 -20.08
N LEU A 60 -10.08 -2.47 -20.61
CA LEU A 60 -9.03 -3.26 -19.99
C LEU A 60 -8.64 -2.78 -18.57
N PRO A 61 -8.49 -1.46 -18.28
CA PRO A 61 -8.16 -1.00 -16.93
C PRO A 61 -9.19 -1.46 -15.89
N ARG A 62 -10.49 -1.34 -16.20
CA ARG A 62 -11.56 -1.79 -15.32
C ARG A 62 -11.50 -3.30 -15.08
N VAL A 63 -11.43 -4.11 -16.13
CA VAL A 63 -11.40 -5.58 -16.00
C VAL A 63 -10.17 -6.04 -15.20
N LEU A 64 -8.98 -5.50 -15.47
CA LEU A 64 -7.79 -5.83 -14.69
C LEU A 64 -7.87 -5.30 -13.25
N SER A 65 -8.57 -4.19 -13.02
CA SER A 65 -8.84 -3.70 -11.68
C SER A 65 -9.71 -4.68 -10.88
N GLU A 66 -10.78 -5.20 -11.48
CA GLU A 66 -11.69 -6.18 -10.88
C GLU A 66 -10.95 -7.49 -10.56
N VAL A 67 -10.22 -8.04 -11.54
CA VAL A 67 -9.39 -9.26 -11.35
C VAL A 67 -8.34 -9.08 -10.26
N ARG A 68 -7.72 -7.91 -10.17
CA ARG A 68 -6.74 -7.61 -9.12
C ARG A 68 -7.39 -7.64 -7.74
N SER A 69 -8.61 -7.15 -7.59
CA SER A 69 -9.34 -7.21 -6.32
C SER A 69 -9.65 -8.66 -5.91
N LEU A 70 -10.05 -9.51 -6.87
CA LEU A 70 -10.23 -10.94 -6.64
C LEU A 70 -8.93 -11.62 -6.18
N SER A 71 -7.80 -11.25 -6.80
CA SER A 71 -6.49 -11.81 -6.40
C SER A 71 -6.11 -11.48 -4.95
N TYR A 72 -6.58 -10.36 -4.40
CA TYR A 72 -6.33 -10.00 -2.99
C TYR A 72 -7.16 -10.87 -2.05
N GLU A 73 -8.42 -11.10 -2.40
CA GLU A 73 -9.30 -12.00 -1.67
C GLU A 73 -8.75 -13.44 -1.66
N ASP A 74 -8.37 -13.98 -2.82
CA ASP A 74 -7.93 -15.37 -2.97
C ASP A 74 -6.63 -15.67 -2.21
N THR A 75 -5.78 -14.65 -2.08
CA THR A 75 -4.47 -14.78 -1.44
C THR A 75 -4.50 -14.47 0.05
N ALA A 76 -5.59 -13.88 0.56
CA ALA A 76 -5.75 -13.46 1.94
C ALA A 76 -5.44 -14.56 2.97
N TRP A 77 -4.73 -14.18 4.04
CA TRP A 77 -4.50 -15.04 5.18
C TRP A 77 -4.89 -14.35 6.48
N PRO A 78 -5.69 -15.00 7.35
CA PRO A 78 -6.43 -16.25 7.12
C PRO A 78 -7.46 -16.13 5.98
N ARG A 79 -7.82 -17.25 5.32
CA ARG A 79 -8.75 -17.22 4.15
C ARG A 79 -10.11 -16.61 4.49
N ALA A 80 -10.59 -16.81 5.71
CA ALA A 80 -11.85 -16.25 6.18
C ALA A 80 -11.91 -14.71 6.06
N PHE A 81 -10.75 -14.04 6.14
CA PHE A 81 -10.65 -12.58 6.08
C PHE A 81 -10.63 -12.04 4.65
N GLY A 82 -10.64 -12.90 3.63
CA GLY A 82 -10.78 -12.48 2.23
C GLY A 82 -12.04 -11.62 1.99
N ARG A 83 -13.12 -11.89 2.74
CA ARG A 83 -14.37 -11.10 2.67
C ARG A 83 -14.19 -9.62 3.06
N LEU A 84 -13.17 -9.31 3.88
CA LEU A 84 -12.86 -7.93 4.27
C LEU A 84 -12.44 -7.08 3.05
N TYR A 85 -11.95 -7.68 1.97
CA TYR A 85 -11.65 -6.94 0.74
C TYR A 85 -12.90 -6.44 0.02
N ARG A 86 -14.06 -7.10 0.18
CA ARG A 86 -15.31 -6.70 -0.48
C ARG A 86 -16.01 -5.52 0.19
N ALA A 87 -16.04 -5.49 1.52
CA ALA A 87 -16.67 -4.43 2.32
C ALA A 87 -15.62 -3.53 3.00
N ASN A 88 -14.48 -3.34 2.34
CA ASN A 88 -13.25 -2.90 2.98
C ASN A 88 -13.38 -1.56 3.70
N GLY A 89 -13.95 -0.55 3.03
CA GLY A 89 -14.03 0.79 3.60
C GLY A 89 -14.78 0.82 4.93
N LEU A 90 -15.94 0.14 4.99
CA LEU A 90 -16.72 0.05 6.21
C LEU A 90 -16.02 -0.79 7.28
N ALA A 91 -15.46 -1.95 6.91
CA ALA A 91 -14.75 -2.82 7.84
C ALA A 91 -13.54 -2.12 8.48
N VAL A 92 -12.74 -1.42 7.68
CA VAL A 92 -11.61 -0.62 8.13
C VAL A 92 -12.07 0.50 9.07
N GLY A 93 -13.15 1.21 8.71
CA GLY A 93 -13.73 2.26 9.56
C GLY A 93 -14.18 1.74 10.92
N ILE A 94 -14.95 0.64 10.95
CA ILE A 94 -15.45 0.01 12.18
C ILE A 94 -14.29 -0.49 13.05
N ILE A 95 -13.34 -1.24 12.47
CA ILE A 95 -12.18 -1.76 13.20
C ILE A 95 -11.37 -0.62 13.80
N THR A 96 -11.10 0.43 13.02
CA THR A 96 -10.37 1.61 13.51
C THR A 96 -11.12 2.30 14.63
N ALA A 97 -12.45 2.48 14.50
CA ALA A 97 -13.26 3.10 15.54
C ALA A 97 -13.24 2.28 16.85
N ILE A 98 -13.37 0.95 16.76
CA ILE A 98 -13.30 0.05 17.93
C ILE A 98 -11.91 0.14 18.59
N VAL A 99 -10.84 0.06 17.80
CA VAL A 99 -9.47 0.15 18.31
C VAL A 99 -9.23 1.50 18.97
N LEU A 100 -9.61 2.60 18.32
CA LEU A 100 -9.47 3.94 18.86
C LEU A 100 -10.26 4.10 20.16
N ALA A 101 -11.52 3.67 20.19
CA ALA A 101 -12.35 3.70 21.40
C ALA A 101 -11.73 2.86 22.53
N THR A 102 -11.13 1.72 22.22
CA THR A 102 -10.43 0.86 23.19
C THR A 102 -9.19 1.57 23.75
N PHE A 103 -8.40 2.23 22.91
CA PHE A 103 -7.24 3.01 23.37
C PHE A 103 -7.65 4.19 24.26
N VAL A 104 -8.65 4.96 23.83
CA VAL A 104 -9.15 6.12 24.60
C VAL A 104 -9.75 5.67 25.94
N THR A 105 -10.61 4.66 25.93
CA THR A 105 -11.22 4.13 27.16
C THR A 105 -10.16 3.53 28.08
N GLY A 106 -9.22 2.75 27.53
CA GLY A 106 -8.11 2.17 28.29
C GLY A 106 -7.25 3.23 28.95
N ALA A 107 -6.92 4.32 28.24
CA ALA A 107 -6.18 5.44 28.82
C ALA A 107 -6.96 6.13 29.93
N VAL A 108 -8.26 6.39 29.74
CA VAL A 108 -9.11 7.05 30.77
C VAL A 108 -9.27 6.19 32.03
N VAL A 109 -9.36 4.87 31.88
CA VAL A 109 -9.60 3.95 33.00
C VAL A 109 -8.32 3.54 33.72
N LEU A 110 -7.21 3.38 33.00
CA LEU A 110 -5.99 2.75 33.53
C LEU A 110 -4.81 3.72 33.70
N ALA A 111 -4.76 4.84 32.98
CA ALA A 111 -3.68 5.80 33.12
C ALA A 111 -3.93 6.72 34.32
N ASP A 112 -2.85 7.27 34.89
CA ASP A 112 -2.95 8.31 35.91
C ASP A 112 -3.63 9.55 35.31
N PRO A 113 -4.73 10.07 35.89
CA PRO A 113 -5.38 11.30 35.43
C PRO A 113 -4.43 12.49 35.33
N ALA A 114 -3.44 12.58 36.23
CA ALA A 114 -2.42 13.62 36.18
C ALA A 114 -1.52 13.47 34.96
N ALA A 115 -1.22 12.24 34.53
CA ALA A 115 -0.47 11.99 33.30
C ALA A 115 -1.32 12.22 32.04
N LEU A 116 -2.62 11.91 32.07
CA LEU A 116 -3.48 12.05 30.89
C LEU A 116 -3.86 13.51 30.59
N TRP A 117 -4.13 14.30 31.63
CA TRP A 117 -4.63 15.68 31.52
C TRP A 117 -3.62 16.76 31.95
N GLY A 118 -2.49 16.37 32.54
CA GLY A 118 -1.46 17.29 32.99
C GLY A 118 -0.42 17.62 31.92
N VAL A 119 0.42 18.60 32.24
CA VAL A 119 1.55 19.00 31.39
C VAL A 119 2.76 18.13 31.73
N ASN A 120 2.98 17.07 30.96
CA ASN A 120 4.09 16.14 31.19
C ASN A 120 5.37 16.63 30.48
N ARG A 121 6.27 17.26 31.24
CA ARG A 121 7.59 17.68 30.75
C ARG A 121 8.67 16.76 31.30
N GLY A 122 9.59 16.34 30.45
CA GLY A 122 10.75 15.54 30.85
C GLY A 122 10.90 14.25 30.05
N VAL A 123 12.06 13.62 30.22
CA VAL A 123 12.39 12.33 29.60
C VAL A 123 11.44 11.26 30.13
N GLY A 124 10.90 10.42 29.23
CA GLY A 124 9.98 9.35 29.57
C GLY A 124 8.52 9.78 29.77
N SER A 125 8.16 11.05 29.52
CA SER A 125 6.80 11.57 29.75
C SER A 125 5.70 10.81 29.00
N PHE A 126 6.01 10.27 27.82
CA PHE A 126 5.07 9.45 27.04
C PHE A 126 4.77 8.10 27.72
N TYR A 127 5.75 7.53 28.42
CA TYR A 127 5.62 6.23 29.08
C TYR A 127 4.80 6.29 30.37
N ALA A 128 4.62 7.50 30.93
CA ALA A 128 3.70 7.73 32.05
C ALA A 128 2.23 7.57 31.64
N VAL A 129 1.89 7.87 30.38
CA VAL A 129 0.52 7.73 29.86
C VAL A 129 0.27 6.31 29.38
N ILE A 130 1.18 5.75 28.57
CA ILE A 130 1.09 4.37 28.10
C ILE A 130 2.45 3.68 28.34
N PRO A 131 2.50 2.66 29.21
CA PRO A 131 3.75 1.97 29.51
C PRO A 131 4.43 1.41 28.26
N HIS A 132 5.75 1.56 28.19
CA HIS A 132 6.52 1.14 27.02
C HIS A 132 6.30 -0.34 26.64
N ASN A 133 6.29 -1.23 27.63
CA ASN A 133 6.06 -2.67 27.41
C ASN A 133 4.70 -2.96 26.77
N VAL A 134 3.66 -2.19 27.14
CA VAL A 134 2.33 -2.33 26.53
C VAL A 134 2.40 -1.94 25.05
N MET A 135 3.09 -0.85 24.70
CA MET A 135 3.28 -0.47 23.30
C MET A 135 4.05 -1.54 22.52
N VAL A 136 5.16 -2.04 23.06
CA VAL A 136 5.99 -3.06 22.40
C VAL A 136 5.18 -4.33 22.12
N VAL A 137 4.42 -4.83 23.10
CA VAL A 137 3.62 -6.04 22.94
C VAL A 137 2.50 -5.82 21.92
N LEU A 138 1.70 -4.77 22.07
CA LEU A 138 0.54 -4.55 21.21
C LEU A 138 0.95 -4.25 19.76
N PHE A 139 1.84 -3.27 19.55
CA PHE A 139 2.25 -2.86 18.20
C PHE A 139 3.17 -3.91 17.57
N GLY A 140 4.05 -4.54 18.35
CA GLY A 140 4.90 -5.62 17.87
C GLY A 140 4.09 -6.84 17.40
N ALA A 141 3.07 -7.24 18.16
CA ALA A 141 2.17 -8.32 17.77
C ALA A 141 1.35 -7.97 16.53
N ALA A 142 0.75 -6.77 16.48
CA ALA A 142 -0.02 -6.30 15.33
C ALA A 142 0.85 -6.23 14.05
N PHE A 143 2.04 -5.65 14.14
CA PHE A 143 2.99 -5.58 13.04
C PHE A 143 3.45 -6.98 12.60
N GLY A 144 3.81 -7.86 13.54
CA GLY A 144 4.21 -9.24 13.25
C GLY A 144 3.12 -10.02 12.51
N LEU A 145 1.87 -9.94 12.98
CA LEU A 145 0.73 -10.58 12.32
C LEU A 145 0.46 -10.00 10.93
N ALA A 146 0.55 -8.67 10.76
CA ALA A 146 0.42 -8.02 9.46
C ALA A 146 1.50 -8.51 8.47
N MET A 147 2.76 -8.59 8.90
CA MET A 147 3.86 -9.07 8.06
C MET A 147 3.72 -10.55 7.71
N ILE A 148 3.26 -11.40 8.64
CA ILE A 148 2.94 -12.80 8.35
C ILE A 148 1.82 -12.90 7.30
N ALA A 149 0.73 -12.15 7.48
CA ALA A 149 -0.39 -12.16 6.55
C ALA A 149 0.01 -11.71 5.14
N LEU A 150 0.78 -10.62 5.02
CA LEU A 150 1.32 -10.13 3.75
C LEU A 150 2.31 -11.11 3.12
N GLY A 151 3.18 -11.72 3.93
CA GLY A 151 4.13 -12.75 3.49
C GLY A 151 3.43 -13.97 2.91
N VAL A 152 2.43 -14.50 3.63
CA VAL A 152 1.63 -15.64 3.17
C VAL A 152 0.85 -15.29 1.90
N ALA A 153 0.22 -14.11 1.84
CA ALA A 153 -0.49 -13.65 0.64
C ALA A 153 0.44 -13.56 -0.57
N THR A 154 1.65 -13.01 -0.39
CA THR A 154 2.66 -12.91 -1.44
C THR A 154 3.14 -14.28 -1.92
N VAL A 155 3.39 -15.22 -1.00
CA VAL A 155 3.80 -16.60 -1.34
C VAL A 155 2.67 -17.34 -2.08
N ARG A 156 1.43 -17.19 -1.64
CA ARG A 156 0.26 -17.79 -2.31
C ARG A 156 0.08 -17.21 -3.71
N PHE A 157 0.18 -15.89 -3.84
CA PHE A 157 0.14 -15.21 -5.12
C PHE A 157 1.25 -15.72 -6.05
N TRP A 158 2.49 -15.78 -5.56
CA TRP A 158 3.65 -16.27 -6.31
C TRP A 158 3.43 -17.68 -6.86
N ARG A 159 2.92 -18.59 -6.03
CA ARG A 159 2.62 -19.98 -6.42
C ARG A 159 1.41 -20.10 -7.36
N GLY A 160 0.48 -19.13 -7.31
CA GLY A 160 -0.71 -19.12 -8.16
C GLY A 160 -0.49 -18.53 -9.55
N MET A 161 0.55 -17.71 -9.74
CA MET A 161 0.89 -17.17 -11.07
C MET A 161 1.30 -18.30 -12.03
N GLY A 162 0.70 -18.37 -13.22
CA GLY A 162 1.03 -19.35 -14.26
C GLY A 162 0.51 -20.78 -14.06
N ALA A 163 -0.36 -21.03 -13.07
CA ALA A 163 -0.96 -22.34 -12.84
C ALA A 163 -1.88 -22.86 -13.98
N GLY A 164 -1.96 -22.14 -15.12
CA GLY A 164 -2.78 -22.49 -16.28
C GLY A 164 -2.01 -23.12 -17.45
N VAL A 165 -0.67 -23.11 -17.43
CA VAL A 165 0.16 -23.69 -18.51
C VAL A 165 0.92 -24.88 -17.94
N ALA A 166 0.27 -26.04 -17.92
CA ALA A 166 0.92 -27.32 -17.68
C ALA A 166 1.73 -27.73 -18.93
N THR A 167 2.80 -26.99 -19.25
CA THR A 167 3.86 -27.51 -20.11
C THR A 167 4.93 -28.12 -19.23
N SER A 168 4.86 -29.44 -19.11
CA SER A 168 5.98 -30.36 -18.82
C SER A 168 6.96 -29.96 -17.72
N GLY A 169 6.76 -30.51 -16.52
CA GLY A 169 7.83 -31.14 -15.72
C GLY A 169 9.03 -30.32 -15.24
N GLU A 170 9.21 -29.07 -15.63
CA GLU A 170 10.17 -28.17 -15.00
C GLU A 170 9.51 -27.64 -13.73
N ASN A 171 10.02 -28.11 -12.59
CA ASN A 171 9.78 -27.46 -11.31
C ASN A 171 9.80 -25.95 -11.52
N ILE A 172 8.78 -25.25 -11.00
CA ILE A 172 8.85 -23.81 -10.67
C ILE A 172 9.86 -23.69 -9.50
N GLY A 173 11.08 -24.12 -9.75
CA GLY A 173 12.20 -24.32 -8.85
C GLY A 173 13.24 -23.22 -9.01
N THR A 174 12.85 -22.07 -9.56
CA THR A 174 13.65 -20.86 -9.45
C THR A 174 12.90 -19.88 -8.58
N GLY A 175 13.24 -19.86 -7.30
CA GLY A 175 12.97 -18.71 -6.45
C GLY A 175 13.51 -17.42 -7.09
N PRO A 176 13.12 -16.25 -6.58
CA PRO A 176 13.52 -14.97 -7.16
C PRO A 176 15.04 -14.91 -7.35
N CYS A 177 15.51 -14.87 -8.60
CA CYS A 177 16.93 -14.64 -8.88
C CYS A 177 17.30 -13.26 -8.31
N VAL A 178 18.42 -13.15 -7.58
CA VAL A 178 18.85 -11.88 -6.94
C VAL A 178 18.80 -10.70 -7.93
N ALA A 179 19.25 -10.91 -9.17
CA ALA A 179 19.21 -9.89 -10.20
C ALA A 179 17.78 -9.52 -10.67
N ALA A 180 16.85 -10.47 -10.68
CA ALA A 180 15.45 -10.21 -11.01
C ALA A 180 14.74 -9.47 -9.87
N SER A 181 15.02 -9.85 -8.62
CA SER A 181 14.51 -9.15 -7.43
C SER A 181 15.03 -7.72 -7.35
N ALA A 182 16.32 -7.49 -7.63
CA ALA A 182 16.91 -6.16 -7.65
C ALA A 182 16.27 -5.28 -8.73
N ARG A 183 16.04 -5.81 -9.94
CA ARG A 183 15.32 -5.10 -11.00
C ARG A 183 13.87 -4.81 -10.64
N ALA A 184 13.15 -5.77 -10.07
CA ALA A 184 11.78 -5.58 -9.63
C ALA A 184 11.67 -4.51 -8.53
N LEU A 185 12.62 -4.51 -7.59
CA LEU A 185 12.70 -3.50 -6.55
C LEU A 185 12.99 -2.11 -7.13
N HIS A 186 13.93 -2.02 -8.07
CA HIS A 186 14.22 -0.76 -8.78
C HIS A 186 13.00 -0.25 -9.55
N ASP A 187 12.34 -1.11 -10.33
CA ASP A 187 11.15 -0.74 -11.12
C ASP A 187 9.97 -0.34 -10.21
N ALA A 188 9.80 -0.99 -9.06
CA ALA A 188 8.80 -0.63 -8.06
C ALA A 188 9.15 0.69 -7.36
N ALA A 189 10.39 0.88 -6.93
CA ALA A 189 10.86 2.06 -6.22
C ALA A 189 10.79 3.31 -7.11
N THR A 190 11.16 3.19 -8.39
CA THR A 190 11.10 4.30 -9.36
C THR A 190 9.72 4.48 -9.98
N LEU A 191 8.78 3.55 -9.74
CA LEU A 191 7.50 3.47 -10.45
C LEU A 191 7.69 3.55 -11.98
N ARG A 192 8.67 2.82 -12.52
CA ARG A 192 9.08 2.88 -13.93
C ARG A 192 7.91 2.80 -14.91
N TYR A 193 6.97 1.88 -14.69
CA TYR A 193 5.82 1.70 -15.58
C TYR A 193 4.67 2.69 -15.34
N LEU A 194 4.87 3.67 -14.44
CA LEU A 194 4.01 4.84 -14.27
C LEU A 194 4.60 6.10 -14.93
N ASP A 195 5.81 5.99 -15.50
CA ASP A 195 6.50 7.07 -16.22
C ASP A 195 5.99 7.25 -17.65
N GLY A 196 5.23 6.29 -18.19
CA GLY A 196 4.64 6.36 -19.53
C GLY A 196 5.63 6.57 -20.68
N GLY A 197 6.92 6.24 -20.48
CA GLY A 197 7.98 6.49 -21.46
C GLY A 197 8.68 7.86 -21.32
N GLY A 198 8.32 8.67 -20.32
CA GLY A 198 8.97 9.95 -19.99
C GLY A 198 7.99 11.11 -19.81
N ASP A 199 6.79 11.01 -20.36
CA ASP A 199 5.75 12.07 -20.29
C ASP A 199 4.68 11.81 -19.21
N GLY A 200 4.69 10.62 -18.60
CA GLY A 200 3.77 10.21 -17.56
C GLY A 200 2.59 9.42 -18.08
N CYS A 201 1.65 9.12 -17.19
CA CYS A 201 0.49 8.31 -17.53
C CYS A 201 -0.68 9.17 -17.99
N THR A 202 -1.55 8.59 -18.82
CA THR A 202 -2.84 9.14 -19.23
C THR A 202 -3.87 9.11 -18.09
N TYR A 203 -3.58 9.86 -17.03
CA TYR A 203 -4.39 9.98 -15.83
C TYR A 203 -4.14 11.36 -15.20
N PRO A 204 -5.19 12.17 -14.89
CA PRO A 204 -6.59 11.76 -14.72
C PRO A 204 -7.45 11.79 -16.00
N GLY A 205 -6.99 12.43 -17.08
CA GLY A 205 -7.65 12.50 -18.40
C GLY A 205 -6.77 11.98 -19.53
N GLU A 206 -6.99 12.46 -20.76
CA GLU A 206 -6.26 12.02 -21.96
C GLU A 206 -4.83 12.58 -22.08
N ALA A 207 -4.55 13.72 -21.45
CA ALA A 207 -3.21 14.29 -21.45
C ALA A 207 -2.28 13.51 -20.50
N PRO A 208 -1.06 13.13 -20.94
CA PRO A 208 -0.09 12.45 -20.09
C PRO A 208 0.38 13.38 -18.95
N SER A 209 0.56 12.82 -17.75
CA SER A 209 1.00 13.55 -16.57
C SER A 209 1.81 12.69 -15.59
N MET A 210 2.81 13.31 -14.95
CA MET A 210 3.58 12.72 -13.84
C MET A 210 2.91 12.86 -12.48
N ALA A 211 1.80 13.60 -12.37
CA ALA A 211 1.20 13.95 -11.09
C ALA A 211 0.91 12.71 -10.22
N ARG A 212 0.34 11.65 -10.81
CA ARG A 212 0.06 10.39 -10.08
C ARG A 212 1.34 9.73 -9.55
N ARG A 213 2.42 9.78 -10.33
CA ARG A 213 3.73 9.24 -9.93
C ARG A 213 4.31 10.01 -8.75
N TRP A 214 4.30 11.34 -8.80
CA TRP A 214 4.81 12.18 -7.72
C TRP A 214 4.00 12.02 -6.44
N PHE A 215 2.67 12.09 -6.50
CA PHE A 215 1.84 11.91 -5.31
C PHE A 215 1.95 10.50 -4.72
N HIS A 216 2.10 9.47 -5.55
CA HIS A 216 2.38 8.12 -5.08
C HIS A 216 3.78 8.00 -4.44
N HIS A 217 4.81 8.65 -4.98
CA HIS A 217 6.14 8.69 -4.35
C HIS A 217 6.10 9.42 -3.01
N LEU A 218 5.43 10.57 -2.92
CA LEU A 218 5.25 11.28 -1.65
C LEU A 218 4.55 10.41 -0.61
N THR A 219 3.54 9.63 -1.03
CA THR A 219 2.84 8.70 -0.14
C THR A 219 3.73 7.52 0.29
N ALA A 220 4.37 6.85 -0.68
CA ALA A 220 5.18 5.66 -0.42
C ALA A 220 6.44 5.98 0.37
N TYR A 221 7.20 7.00 -0.06
CA TYR A 221 8.39 7.45 0.67
C TYR A 221 8.01 8.16 1.97
N GLY A 222 6.88 8.86 2.03
CA GLY A 222 6.35 9.42 3.26
C GLY A 222 6.13 8.33 4.33
N PHE A 223 5.45 7.24 3.94
CA PHE A 223 5.28 6.07 4.79
C PHE A 223 6.62 5.45 5.21
N LEU A 224 7.55 5.26 4.27
CA LEU A 224 8.86 4.67 4.56
C LEU A 224 9.69 5.53 5.50
N LEU A 225 9.62 6.86 5.39
CA LEU A 225 10.29 7.79 6.31
C LEU A 225 9.68 7.74 7.71
N CYS A 226 8.34 7.70 7.83
CA CYS A 226 7.68 7.48 9.13
C CYS A 226 8.05 6.13 9.75
N PHE A 227 8.09 5.06 8.94
CA PHE A 227 8.52 3.75 9.41
C PHE A 227 9.99 3.76 9.86
N ALA A 228 10.87 4.40 9.09
CA ALA A 228 12.27 4.58 9.44
C ALA A 228 12.43 5.39 10.74
N ALA A 229 11.61 6.43 10.96
CA ALA A 229 11.58 7.18 12.21
C ALA A 229 11.31 6.26 13.40
N THR A 230 10.33 5.37 13.30
CA THR A 230 10.02 4.36 14.33
C THR A 230 11.18 3.39 14.53
N CYS A 231 11.79 2.88 13.46
CA CYS A 231 12.97 2.01 13.58
C CYS A 231 14.14 2.68 14.27
N VAL A 232 14.46 3.93 13.92
CA VAL A 232 15.55 4.69 14.55
C VAL A 232 15.22 5.01 16.01
N ALA A 233 13.96 5.34 16.33
CA ALA A 233 13.52 5.53 17.71
C ALA A 233 13.70 4.25 18.56
N THR A 234 13.36 3.08 18.01
CA THR A 234 13.61 1.79 18.68
C THR A 234 15.10 1.56 18.93
N LEU A 235 15.96 1.88 17.95
CA LEU A 235 17.42 1.81 18.12
C LEU A 235 17.92 2.81 19.17
N TYR A 236 17.36 4.01 19.23
CA TYR A 236 17.69 5.00 20.25
C TYR A 236 17.35 4.47 21.64
N HIS A 237 16.15 3.93 21.82
CA HIS A 237 15.70 3.42 23.11
C HIS A 237 16.51 2.21 23.58
N TYR A 238 16.58 1.15 22.76
CA TYR A 238 17.22 -0.11 23.19
C TYR A 238 18.74 -0.15 22.95
N GLY A 239 19.24 0.52 21.92
CA GLY A 239 20.65 0.51 21.55
C GLY A 239 21.47 1.61 22.21
N LEU A 240 20.88 2.81 22.39
CA LEU A 240 21.57 3.98 22.94
C LEU A 240 21.06 4.41 24.32
N GLY A 241 19.97 3.81 24.83
CA GLY A 241 19.35 4.22 26.09
C GLY A 241 18.73 5.62 26.06
N ILE A 242 18.47 6.18 24.87
CA ILE A 242 17.89 7.51 24.69
C ILE A 242 16.36 7.37 24.62
N GLU A 243 15.69 7.87 25.65
CA GLU A 243 14.24 7.81 25.76
C GLU A 243 13.54 9.02 25.14
N ALA A 244 12.33 8.80 24.61
CA ALA A 244 11.45 9.86 24.14
C ALA A 244 10.94 10.71 25.32
N PRO A 245 10.56 12.00 25.13
CA PRO A 245 10.48 12.75 23.88
C PRO A 245 11.84 13.24 23.35
N TYR A 246 12.03 13.15 22.03
CA TYR A 246 13.29 13.55 21.37
C TYR A 246 13.32 15.03 20.95
N ALA A 247 14.51 15.60 20.88
CA ALA A 247 14.73 16.93 20.30
C ALA A 247 14.22 17.01 18.85
N VAL A 248 13.74 18.18 18.43
CA VAL A 248 13.16 18.37 17.08
C VAL A 248 14.17 18.11 15.96
N THR A 249 15.46 18.35 16.24
CA THR A 249 16.58 18.10 15.33
C THR A 249 17.05 16.65 15.31
N SER A 250 16.51 15.78 16.16
CA SER A 250 16.89 14.38 16.20
C SER A 250 16.46 13.64 14.93
N VAL A 251 17.21 12.61 14.54
CA VAL A 251 16.94 11.82 13.33
C VAL A 251 15.50 11.25 13.31
N PRO A 252 14.98 10.62 14.38
CA PRO A 252 13.59 10.14 14.38
C PRO A 252 12.57 11.24 14.10
N VAL A 253 12.74 12.43 14.69
CA VAL A 253 11.77 13.52 14.53
C VAL A 253 11.83 14.12 13.14
N VAL A 254 13.02 14.35 12.57
CA VAL A 254 13.17 14.87 11.21
C VAL A 254 12.58 13.90 10.18
N LEU A 255 12.88 12.60 10.30
CA LEU A 255 12.29 11.57 9.44
C LEU A 255 10.76 11.54 9.58
N GLY A 256 10.26 11.66 10.81
CA GLY A 256 8.82 11.73 11.10
C GLY A 256 8.13 12.95 10.50
N ILE A 257 8.75 14.13 10.56
CA ILE A 257 8.21 15.37 9.96
C ILE A 257 8.15 15.25 8.44
N LEU A 258 9.26 14.89 7.80
CA LEU A 258 9.32 14.75 6.34
C LEU A 258 8.36 13.65 5.85
N GLY A 259 8.31 12.54 6.58
CA GLY A 259 7.38 11.44 6.31
C GLY A 259 5.92 11.86 6.44
N GLY A 260 5.59 12.57 7.52
CA GLY A 260 4.24 13.09 7.79
C GLY A 260 3.78 14.08 6.73
N ILE A 261 4.64 15.01 6.29
CA ILE A 261 4.33 15.94 5.20
C ILE A 261 4.07 15.17 3.89
N GLY A 262 4.90 14.17 3.57
CA GLY A 262 4.70 13.30 2.41
C GLY A 262 3.36 12.55 2.45
N LEU A 263 2.98 12.05 3.63
CA LEU A 263 1.69 11.38 3.88
C LEU A 263 0.48 12.31 3.97
N ILE A 264 0.68 13.63 3.96
CA ILE A 264 -0.40 14.61 3.79
C ILE A 264 -0.52 14.97 2.32
N VAL A 265 0.56 15.48 1.71
CA VAL A 265 0.55 16.00 0.34
C VAL A 265 0.27 14.89 -0.68
N GLY A 266 0.90 13.72 -0.52
CA GLY A 266 0.74 12.58 -1.42
C GLY A 266 -0.70 12.08 -1.47
N PRO A 267 -1.29 11.64 -0.35
CA PRO A 267 -2.65 11.08 -0.35
C PRO A 267 -3.74 12.12 -0.69
N ILE A 268 -3.61 13.38 -0.27
CA ILE A 268 -4.52 14.46 -0.72
C ILE A 268 -4.46 14.60 -2.24
N GLY A 269 -3.24 14.63 -2.82
CA GLY A 269 -3.06 14.70 -4.26
C GLY A 269 -3.65 13.50 -5.01
N LEU A 270 -3.52 12.29 -4.45
CA LEU A 270 -4.14 11.07 -5.02
C LEU A 270 -5.67 11.12 -4.95
N LEU A 271 -6.27 11.61 -3.85
CA LEU A 271 -7.73 11.79 -3.74
C LEU A 271 -8.23 12.84 -4.73
N TRP A 272 -7.50 13.95 -4.86
CA TRP A 272 -7.83 14.99 -5.82
C TRP A 272 -7.79 14.46 -7.26
N LEU A 273 -6.70 13.79 -7.65
CA LEU A 273 -6.60 13.18 -8.98
C LEU A 273 -7.71 12.16 -9.23
N ARG A 274 -8.09 11.38 -8.22
CA ARG A 274 -9.21 10.44 -8.32
C ARG A 274 -10.53 11.15 -8.56
N HIS A 275 -10.78 12.26 -7.88
CA HIS A 275 -12.02 13.02 -8.00
C HIS A 275 -12.19 13.64 -9.39
N VAL A 276 -11.10 14.10 -10.01
CA VAL A 276 -11.13 14.72 -11.35
C VAL A 276 -10.94 13.70 -12.48
N ALA A 277 -10.64 12.44 -12.18
CA ALA A 277 -10.43 11.41 -13.19
C ALA A 277 -11.73 11.00 -13.88
N ASP A 278 -11.62 10.69 -15.17
CA ASP A 278 -12.72 10.14 -15.94
C ASP A 278 -13.30 8.90 -15.23
N PRO A 279 -14.61 8.87 -14.90
CA PRO A 279 -15.20 7.72 -14.22
C PRO A 279 -15.38 6.49 -15.13
N VAL A 280 -15.41 6.65 -16.45
CA VAL A 280 -15.76 5.56 -17.38
C VAL A 280 -14.75 4.39 -17.35
N PRO A 281 -13.42 4.63 -17.34
CA PRO A 281 -12.43 3.55 -17.23
C PRO A 281 -12.28 3.00 -15.82
N ALA A 282 -12.95 3.61 -14.82
CA ALA A 282 -12.82 3.25 -13.43
C ALA A 282 -13.61 1.98 -13.07
N ASP A 283 -13.19 1.34 -11.98
CA ASP A 283 -13.88 0.23 -11.32
C ASP A 283 -14.58 0.77 -10.07
N PRO A 284 -15.92 0.91 -10.09
CA PRO A 284 -16.69 1.43 -8.94
C PRO A 284 -16.59 0.53 -7.69
N GLY A 285 -16.21 -0.74 -7.84
CA GLY A 285 -16.11 -1.68 -6.71
C GLY A 285 -14.97 -1.37 -5.73
N ARG A 286 -14.05 -0.46 -6.07
CA ARG A 286 -12.81 -0.21 -5.28
C ARG A 286 -12.80 1.06 -4.47
N GLU A 287 -13.85 1.88 -4.60
CA GLU A 287 -13.89 3.22 -4.03
C GLU A 287 -13.69 3.24 -2.52
N GLY A 288 -14.31 2.30 -1.80
CA GLY A 288 -14.23 2.23 -0.35
C GLY A 288 -12.86 1.78 0.18
N MET A 289 -12.20 0.82 -0.48
CA MET A 289 -10.90 0.27 -0.05
C MET A 289 -9.79 1.31 -0.17
N ASP A 290 -9.76 2.01 -1.31
CA ASP A 290 -8.72 3.00 -1.60
C ASP A 290 -8.90 4.24 -0.72
N ALA A 291 -10.15 4.71 -0.54
CA ALA A 291 -10.45 5.86 0.29
C ALA A 291 -10.15 5.62 1.77
N ALA A 292 -10.55 4.49 2.34
CA ALA A 292 -10.34 4.22 3.76
C ALA A 292 -8.85 4.11 4.11
N PHE A 293 -8.06 3.46 3.24
CA PHE A 293 -6.61 3.37 3.45
C PHE A 293 -5.94 4.74 3.37
N ILE A 294 -6.28 5.57 2.37
CA ILE A 294 -5.77 6.94 2.27
C ILE A 294 -6.16 7.77 3.50
N PHE A 295 -7.42 7.69 3.94
CA PHE A 295 -7.88 8.42 5.11
C PHE A 295 -7.11 8.03 6.37
N LEU A 296 -6.82 6.74 6.59
CA LEU A 296 -5.99 6.30 7.71
C LEU A 296 -4.57 6.86 7.66
N LEU A 297 -3.94 6.92 6.48
CA LEU A 297 -2.62 7.54 6.32
C LEU A 297 -2.66 9.05 6.64
N LEU A 298 -3.71 9.75 6.21
CA LEU A 298 -3.92 11.16 6.54
C LEU A 298 -4.16 11.38 8.03
N ALA A 299 -5.06 10.60 8.64
CA ALA A 299 -5.35 10.67 10.06
C ALA A 299 -4.09 10.38 10.90
N THR A 300 -3.30 9.39 10.50
CA THR A 300 -2.03 9.04 11.17
C THR A 300 -1.02 10.19 11.09
N SER A 301 -0.81 10.77 9.90
CA SER A 301 0.16 11.85 9.70
C SER A 301 -0.27 13.16 10.38
N ILE A 302 -1.54 13.54 10.26
CA ILE A 302 -2.09 14.75 10.90
C ILE A 302 -1.99 14.63 12.43
N THR A 303 -2.42 13.51 13.01
CA THR A 303 -2.34 13.32 14.47
C THR A 303 -0.90 13.21 14.97
N GLY A 304 0.01 12.63 14.19
CA GLY A 304 1.43 12.55 14.53
C GLY A 304 2.11 13.93 14.55
N LEU A 305 1.86 14.77 13.54
CA LEU A 305 2.38 16.14 13.50
C LEU A 305 1.72 17.04 14.57
N ALA A 306 0.41 16.88 14.81
CA ALA A 306 -0.29 17.59 15.87
C ALA A 306 0.27 17.22 17.25
N LEU A 307 0.52 15.93 17.49
CA LEU A 307 1.18 15.45 18.71
C LEU A 307 2.56 16.09 18.87
N LEU A 308 3.38 16.12 17.82
CA LEU A 308 4.69 16.78 17.86
C LEU A 308 4.58 18.27 18.23
N ALA A 309 3.64 18.99 17.63
CA ALA A 309 3.44 20.42 17.87
C ALA A 309 2.91 20.73 19.29
N LEU A 310 2.10 19.83 19.85
CA LEU A 310 1.39 20.04 21.13
C LEU A 310 1.96 19.20 22.29
N ARG A 311 3.10 18.51 22.10
CA ARG A 311 3.68 17.60 23.09
C ARG A 311 4.06 18.24 24.43
N GLU A 312 4.29 19.55 24.46
CA GLU A 312 4.66 20.29 25.68
C GLU A 312 3.44 20.87 26.42
N THR A 313 2.23 20.47 26.01
CA THR A 313 0.96 20.97 26.54
C THR A 313 0.16 19.85 27.22
N ALA A 314 -0.92 20.22 27.93
CA ALA A 314 -1.86 19.27 28.53
C ALA A 314 -2.57 18.38 27.49
N ALA A 315 -2.57 18.74 26.21
CA ALA A 315 -3.16 17.94 25.15
C ALA A 315 -2.34 16.69 24.79
N MET A 316 -1.08 16.60 25.24
CA MET A 316 -0.16 15.53 24.87
C MET A 316 -0.69 14.13 25.20
N GLY A 317 -1.23 13.91 26.40
CA GLY A 317 -1.77 12.61 26.83
C GLY A 317 -2.84 12.09 25.88
N LEU A 318 -3.88 12.90 25.67
CA LEU A 318 -4.99 12.56 24.79
C LEU A 318 -4.55 12.39 23.32
N LEU A 319 -3.72 13.29 22.80
CA LEU A 319 -3.24 13.21 21.42
C LEU A 319 -2.36 11.98 21.19
N LEU A 320 -1.53 11.60 22.16
CA LEU A 320 -0.73 10.38 22.10
C LEU A 320 -1.64 9.16 22.00
N THR A 321 -2.65 9.06 22.86
CA THR A 321 -3.61 7.95 22.86
C THR A 321 -4.38 7.88 21.54
N VAL A 322 -4.86 9.03 21.03
CA VAL A 322 -5.59 9.09 19.74
C VAL A 322 -4.68 8.67 18.60
N HIS A 323 -3.46 9.21 18.53
CA HIS A 323 -2.50 8.87 17.48
C HIS A 323 -2.18 7.37 17.50
N LEU A 324 -1.87 6.81 18.67
CA LEU A 324 -1.56 5.38 18.82
C LEU A 324 -2.77 4.50 18.46
N GLY A 325 -4.00 4.89 18.83
CA GLY A 325 -5.21 4.19 18.42
C GLY A 325 -5.39 4.14 16.90
N ILE A 326 -5.12 5.26 16.22
CA ILE A 326 -5.17 5.33 14.74
C ILE A 326 -4.06 4.47 14.11
N VAL A 327 -2.82 4.55 14.61
CA VAL A 327 -1.68 3.74 14.12
C VAL A 327 -1.96 2.25 14.32
N MET A 328 -2.58 1.87 15.45
CA MET A 328 -2.98 0.48 15.68
C MET A 328 -4.06 0.06 14.69
N GLY A 329 -5.08 0.89 14.46
CA GLY A 329 -6.10 0.66 13.44
C GLY A 329 -5.49 0.45 12.05
N LEU A 330 -4.49 1.27 11.70
CA LEU A 330 -3.71 1.12 10.47
C LEU A 330 -3.00 -0.23 10.42
N PHE A 331 -2.24 -0.65 11.45
CA PHE A 331 -1.51 -1.92 11.42
C PHE A 331 -2.43 -3.16 11.35
N VAL A 332 -3.52 -3.16 12.11
CA VAL A 332 -4.49 -4.27 12.14
C VAL A 332 -5.16 -4.45 10.77
N THR A 333 -5.44 -3.34 10.08
CA THR A 333 -6.13 -3.36 8.78
C THR A 333 -5.17 -3.39 7.59
N LEU A 334 -3.89 -3.07 7.80
CA LEU A 334 -2.82 -3.03 6.79
C LEU A 334 -2.82 -4.24 5.83
N PRO A 335 -2.83 -5.51 6.31
CA PRO A 335 -2.73 -6.67 5.42
C PRO A 335 -4.02 -6.96 4.65
N TYR A 336 -5.14 -6.31 4.99
CA TYR A 336 -6.44 -6.52 4.38
C TYR A 336 -6.93 -5.29 3.61
N GLY A 337 -6.13 -4.22 3.49
CA GLY A 337 -6.46 -3.01 2.76
C GLY A 337 -5.73 -2.91 1.42
N LYS A 338 -5.69 -1.70 0.85
CA LYS A 338 -4.98 -1.44 -0.41
C LYS A 338 -3.48 -1.75 -0.30
N PHE A 339 -2.86 -1.70 0.88
CA PHE A 339 -1.41 -1.87 1.07
C PHE A 339 -0.84 -3.19 0.48
N VAL A 340 -1.65 -4.26 0.44
CA VAL A 340 -1.26 -5.55 -0.18
C VAL A 340 -0.80 -5.42 -1.63
N HIS A 341 -1.27 -4.40 -2.36
CA HIS A 341 -0.92 -4.16 -3.75
C HIS A 341 0.59 -4.00 -3.96
N GLY A 342 1.31 -3.41 -3.01
CA GLY A 342 2.75 -3.18 -3.12
C GLY A 342 3.52 -4.49 -3.21
N PHE A 343 3.15 -5.47 -2.37
CA PHE A 343 3.81 -6.77 -2.30
C PHE A 343 3.47 -7.67 -3.50
N LEU A 344 2.18 -7.76 -3.86
CA LEU A 344 1.74 -8.58 -4.99
C LEU A 344 2.27 -8.02 -6.32
N ARG A 345 2.34 -6.70 -6.46
CA ARG A 345 2.97 -6.07 -7.61
C ARG A 345 4.47 -6.32 -7.66
N LEU A 346 5.18 -6.22 -6.53
CA LEU A 346 6.61 -6.54 -6.49
C LEU A 346 6.86 -7.99 -6.94
N ALA A 347 6.02 -8.92 -6.49
CA ALA A 347 6.04 -10.31 -6.95
C ALA A 347 5.77 -10.44 -8.47
N ALA A 348 4.78 -9.72 -9.01
CA ALA A 348 4.52 -9.68 -10.45
C ALA A 348 5.70 -9.10 -11.24
N LEU A 349 6.30 -8.00 -10.79
CA LEU A 349 7.48 -7.40 -11.43
C LEU A 349 8.69 -8.34 -11.39
N ALA A 350 8.89 -9.07 -10.29
CA ALA A 350 9.93 -10.08 -10.19
C ALA A 350 9.72 -11.21 -11.18
N ARG A 351 8.48 -11.70 -11.34
CA ARG A 351 8.14 -12.69 -12.37
C ARG A 351 8.40 -12.15 -13.77
N TYR A 352 7.93 -10.93 -14.07
CA TYR A 352 8.16 -10.27 -15.36
C TYR A 352 9.65 -10.15 -15.70
N ALA A 353 10.49 -9.78 -14.72
CA ALA A 353 11.93 -9.69 -14.91
C ALA A 353 12.59 -11.06 -15.19
N ILE A 354 12.03 -12.17 -14.69
CA ILE A 354 12.49 -13.52 -14.98
C ILE A 354 12.03 -13.96 -16.38
N GLU A 355 10.75 -13.79 -16.71
CA GLU A 355 10.17 -14.11 -18.02
C GLU A 355 10.91 -13.38 -19.14
N LYS A 356 11.12 -12.07 -18.98
CA LYS A 356 11.85 -11.23 -19.95
C LYS A 356 13.30 -11.70 -20.15
N LYS A 357 13.97 -12.18 -19.09
CA LYS A 357 15.34 -12.71 -19.21
C LYS A 357 15.38 -14.04 -19.95
N ARG A 358 14.34 -14.87 -19.78
CA ARG A 358 14.24 -16.18 -20.45
C ARG A 358 13.70 -16.09 -21.87
N GLY A 359 13.01 -15.00 -22.21
CA GLY A 359 12.34 -14.84 -23.50
C GLY A 359 11.07 -15.69 -23.65
N GLN A 360 10.55 -16.25 -22.56
CA GLN A 360 9.35 -17.09 -22.55
C GLN A 360 8.59 -16.96 -21.23
N ALA A 361 7.27 -17.18 -21.27
CA ALA A 361 6.44 -17.24 -20.07
C ALA A 361 6.85 -18.43 -19.17
N LEU A 362 6.70 -18.25 -17.86
CA LEU A 362 6.92 -19.27 -16.84
C LEU A 362 5.66 -20.08 -16.55
#